data_AF-A0AAD4EDJ8-F1
#
_entry.id   AF-A0AAD4EDJ8-F1
#
_cell.length_a   1.000
_cell.length_b   1.000
_cell.length_c   1.000
_cell.angle_alpha   90.00
_cell.angle_beta   90.00
_cell.angle_gamma   90.00
#
_symmetry.space_group_name_H-M   'P 1'
#
loop_
_entity.id
_entity.type
_entity.pdbx_description
1 polymer ?
#
loop_
_entity_poly.entity_id
_entity_poly.type
_entity_poly.pdbx_seq_one_letter_code
_entity_poly.pdbx_strand_id
1 'polypeptide(L)'
;MTKHPTIRCVPLDSVVRDYGATFFTEALARYVVRTNQPGLSPAQLEQEASHVILPFQTVAAFHRVKFHAINAHRYRDSTITVDSVHCQPPRKDKRRQIVPVCFDTVLVNEDGGGTTGVDG
;
A
#
# COMPACT_ATOMS: atom_id res chain seq x y z
N MET A 1 8.90 -0.85 -9.74
CA MET A 1 8.69 -0.36 -8.35
C MET A 1 9.91 0.41 -7.86
N THR A 2 9.72 1.37 -6.95
CA THR A 2 10.81 2.06 -6.25
C THR A 2 11.56 1.05 -5.36
N LYS A 3 12.87 0.88 -5.57
CA LYS A 3 13.69 -0.13 -4.87
C LYS A 3 13.85 0.14 -3.37
N HIS A 4 13.78 1.41 -2.98
CA HIS A 4 14.02 1.84 -1.62
C HIS A 4 12.84 2.64 -1.08
N PRO A 5 12.46 2.43 0.18
CA PRO A 5 11.41 3.21 0.80
C PRO A 5 11.86 4.67 0.92
N THR A 6 10.89 5.58 0.85
CA THR A 6 11.13 7.00 1.08
C THR A 6 11.41 7.24 2.56
N ILE A 7 10.73 6.51 3.45
CA ILE A 7 11.00 6.49 4.88
C ILE A 7 11.09 5.03 5.34
N ARG A 8 12.19 4.67 6.01
CA ARG A 8 12.47 3.27 6.41
C ARG A 8 11.67 2.80 7.63
N CYS A 9 11.42 3.70 8.58
CA CYS A 9 10.78 3.36 9.85
C CYS A 9 9.74 4.44 10.20
N VAL A 10 8.49 4.22 9.80
CA VAL A 10 7.33 5.05 10.18
C VAL A 10 6.62 4.34 11.34
N PRO A 11 6.48 4.98 12.52
CA PRO A 11 5.70 4.42 13.63
C PRO A 11 4.25 4.15 13.24
N LEU A 12 3.66 3.06 13.72
CA LEU A 12 2.26 2.70 13.40
C LEU A 12 1.28 3.82 13.77
N ASP A 13 1.47 4.49 14.90
CA ASP A 13 0.64 5.65 15.30
C ASP A 13 0.72 6.80 14.28
N SER A 14 1.90 7.02 13.70
CA SER A 14 2.09 8.02 12.64
C SER A 14 1.47 7.58 11.32
N VAL A 15 1.38 6.27 11.04
CA VAL A 15 0.65 5.76 9.86
C VAL A 15 -0.83 6.12 9.96
N VAL A 16 -1.44 5.95 11.14
CA VAL A 16 -2.83 6.34 11.36
C VAL A 16 -3.00 7.86 11.25
N ARG A 17 -2.19 8.62 11.98
CA ARG A 17 -2.33 10.08 12.08
C ARG A 17 -2.00 10.82 10.78
N ASP A 18 -0.87 10.49 10.15
CA ASP A 18 -0.29 11.30 9.08
C ASP A 18 -0.71 10.80 7.69
N TYR A 19 -1.09 9.52 7.57
CA TYR A 19 -1.52 8.91 6.30
C TYR A 19 -3.03 8.61 6.26
N GLY A 20 -3.76 8.79 7.36
CA GLY A 20 -5.20 8.53 7.43
C GLY A 20 -5.55 7.04 7.37
N ALA A 21 -4.60 6.14 7.59
CA ALA A 21 -4.81 4.70 7.54
C ALA A 21 -5.33 4.19 8.89
N THR A 22 -6.56 4.57 9.23
CA THR A 22 -7.19 4.38 10.54
C THR A 22 -7.19 2.94 11.05
N PHE A 23 -7.35 1.96 10.14
CA PHE A 23 -7.45 0.54 10.47
C PHE A 23 -6.22 -0.26 10.02
N PHE A 24 -5.05 0.38 9.93
CA PHE A 24 -3.86 -0.23 9.34
C PHE A 24 -3.46 -1.52 10.06
N THR A 25 -3.44 -1.50 11.40
CA THR A 25 -3.04 -2.63 12.24
C THR A 25 -4.01 -3.80 12.11
N GLU A 26 -5.31 -3.52 12.14
CA GLU A 26 -6.38 -4.49 12.02
C GLU A 26 -6.41 -5.08 10.61
N ALA A 27 -6.26 -4.24 9.58
CA ALA A 27 -6.18 -4.69 8.19
C ALA A 27 -4.98 -5.59 7.94
N LEU A 28 -3.82 -5.26 8.52
CA LEU A 28 -2.63 -6.08 8.40
C LEU A 28 -2.79 -7.43 9.13
N ALA A 29 -3.38 -7.43 10.32
CA ALA A 29 -3.71 -8.65 11.04
C ALA A 29 -4.65 -9.57 10.23
N ARG A 30 -5.73 -9.00 9.68
CA ARG A 30 -6.66 -9.71 8.78
C ARG A 30 -5.95 -10.27 7.56
N TYR A 31 -5.07 -9.48 6.93
CA TYR A 31 -4.30 -9.94 5.78
C TYR A 31 -3.44 -11.15 6.13
N VAL A 32 -2.67 -11.07 7.22
CA VAL A 32 -1.83 -12.19 7.69
C VAL A 32 -2.66 -13.45 7.93
N VAL A 33 -3.80 -13.34 8.63
CA VAL A 33 -4.70 -14.49 8.86
C VAL A 33 -5.23 -15.04 7.55
N ARG A 34 -5.74 -14.21 6.65
CA ARG A 34 -6.31 -14.63 5.36
C ARG A 34 -5.27 -15.34 4.49
N THR A 35 -4.03 -14.85 4.47
CA THR A 35 -2.93 -15.47 3.71
C THR A 35 -2.57 -16.83 4.28
N ASN A 36 -2.57 -16.99 5.60
CA ASN A 36 -2.23 -18.27 6.24
C ASN A 36 -3.40 -19.26 6.25
N GLN A 37 -4.65 -18.79 6.28
CA GLN A 37 -5.86 -19.59 6.41
C GLN A 37 -6.97 -19.07 5.47
N PRO A 38 -6.86 -19.32 4.15
CA PRO A 38 -7.76 -18.73 3.15
C PRO A 38 -9.22 -19.23 3.20
N GLY A 39 -9.49 -20.35 3.90
CA GLY A 39 -10.81 -20.96 3.99
C GLY A 39 -11.70 -20.47 5.14
N LEU A 40 -11.22 -19.53 5.97
CA LEU A 40 -11.99 -19.03 7.10
C LEU A 40 -13.21 -18.24 6.64
N SER A 41 -14.31 -18.40 7.38
CA SER A 41 -15.45 -17.48 7.25
C SER A 41 -15.08 -16.08 7.76
N PRO A 42 -15.79 -15.02 7.35
CA PRO A 42 -15.51 -13.66 7.81
C PRO A 42 -15.51 -13.51 9.34
N ALA A 43 -16.44 -14.17 10.04
CA ALA A 43 -16.50 -14.12 11.50
C ALA A 43 -15.29 -14.78 12.17
N GLN A 44 -14.86 -15.94 11.64
CA GLN A 44 -13.66 -16.63 12.13
C GLN A 44 -12.40 -15.81 11.86
N LEU A 45 -12.33 -15.14 10.69
CA LEU A 45 -11.22 -14.27 10.35
C LEU A 45 -11.07 -13.12 11.36
N GLU A 46 -12.16 -12.44 11.73
CA GLU A 46 -12.09 -11.36 12.74
C GLU A 46 -11.66 -11.89 14.11
N GLN A 47 -12.16 -13.06 14.52
CA GLN A 47 -11.76 -13.69 15.77
C GLN A 47 -10.25 -14.00 15.78
N GLU A 48 -9.74 -14.65 14.75
CA GLU A 48 -8.33 -14.99 14.63
C GLU A 48 -7.45 -13.74 14.48
N ALA A 49 -7.91 -12.72 13.74
CA ALA A 49 -7.18 -11.46 13.58
C ALA A 49 -6.98 -10.73 14.91
N SER A 50 -7.94 -10.84 15.85
CA SER A 50 -7.83 -10.26 17.19
C SER A 50 -6.70 -10.85 18.03
N HIS A 51 -6.23 -12.05 17.68
CA HIS A 51 -5.13 -12.76 18.36
C HIS A 51 -3.76 -12.49 17.72
N VAL A 52 -3.70 -11.74 16.61
CA VAL A 52 -2.43 -11.43 15.93
C VAL A 52 -1.67 -10.34 16.69
N ILE A 53 -0.44 -10.66 17.09
CA ILE A 53 0.49 -9.70 17.67
C ILE A 53 1.52 -9.32 16.60
N LEU A 54 1.59 -8.04 16.23
CA LEU A 54 2.63 -7.54 15.34
C LEU A 54 3.94 -7.38 16.15
N PRO A 55 5.03 -8.07 15.79
CA PRO A 55 6.28 -8.03 16.55
C PRO A 55 7.11 -6.76 16.29
N PHE A 56 6.54 -5.75 15.64
CA PHE A 56 7.20 -4.50 15.27
C PHE A 56 6.25 -3.32 15.46
N GLN A 57 6.83 -2.14 15.64
CA GLN A 57 6.07 -0.88 15.82
C GLN A 57 6.29 0.12 14.68
N THR A 58 7.06 -0.26 13.66
CA THR A 58 7.38 0.62 12.54
C THR A 58 7.30 -0.11 11.21
N VAL A 59 6.88 0.59 10.17
CA VAL A 59 6.83 0.08 8.79
C VAL A 59 7.58 1.00 7.83
N ALA A 60 8.04 0.45 6.70
CA ALA A 60 8.63 1.25 5.64
C ALA A 60 7.53 1.88 4.77
N ALA A 61 7.65 3.17 4.48
CA ALA A 61 6.72 3.90 3.61
C ALA A 61 7.37 4.25 2.27
N PHE A 62 6.64 3.94 1.19
CA PHE A 62 6.99 4.31 -0.17
C PHE A 62 5.98 5.35 -0.63
N HIS A 63 6.42 6.60 -0.84
CA HIS A 63 5.50 7.68 -1.21
C HIS A 63 5.23 7.80 -2.72
N ARG A 64 5.81 6.89 -3.51
CA ARG A 64 5.64 6.87 -4.95
C ARG A 64 5.65 5.46 -5.49
N VAL A 65 4.57 5.12 -6.20
CA VAL A 65 4.43 3.89 -6.98
C VAL A 65 4.56 4.24 -8.45
N LYS A 66 5.32 3.46 -9.21
CA LYS A 66 5.54 3.67 -10.64
C LYS A 66 4.85 2.57 -11.44
N PHE A 67 4.08 2.96 -12.44
CA PHE A 67 3.53 2.08 -13.45
C PHE A 67 4.47 2.00 -14.65
N HIS A 68 4.64 0.78 -15.13
CA HIS A 68 5.55 0.46 -16.23
C HIS A 68 4.75 0.00 -17.44
N ALA A 69 5.23 0.32 -18.64
CA ALA A 69 4.59 -0.10 -19.87
C ALA A 69 4.57 -1.63 -19.96
N ILE A 70 3.43 -2.17 -20.38
CA ILE A 70 3.29 -3.57 -20.77
C ILE A 70 3.22 -3.56 -22.29
N ASN A 71 4.16 -4.23 -22.95
CA ASN A 71 4.14 -4.32 -24.41
C ASN A 71 3.15 -5.39 -24.90
N ALA A 72 2.95 -5.49 -26.21
CA ALA A 72 2.02 -6.44 -26.83
C ALA A 72 2.31 -7.91 -26.50
N HIS A 73 3.54 -8.24 -26.10
CA HIS A 73 3.96 -9.58 -25.67
C HIS A 73 3.83 -9.79 -24.16
N ARG A 74 3.11 -8.91 -23.45
CA ARG A 74 2.94 -8.91 -21.99
C ARG A 74 4.25 -8.76 -21.21
N TYR A 75 5.32 -8.34 -21.87
CA TYR A 75 6.57 -8.05 -21.22
C TYR A 75 6.51 -6.66 -20.59
N ARG A 76 6.83 -6.59 -19.30
CA ARG A 76 6.87 -5.36 -18.53
C ARG A 76 8.26 -4.75 -18.63
N ASP A 77 8.38 -3.64 -19.35
CA ASP A 77 9.64 -2.89 -19.40
C ASP A 77 9.77 -2.00 -18.16
N SER A 78 10.58 -2.45 -17.20
CA SER A 78 10.83 -1.71 -15.96
C SER A 78 11.65 -0.41 -16.14
N THR A 79 12.23 -0.18 -17.32
CA THR A 79 12.99 1.03 -17.63
C THR A 79 12.08 2.21 -17.99
N ILE A 80 10.91 1.93 -18.55
CA ILE A 80 9.94 2.93 -18.98
C ILE A 80 8.88 3.08 -17.90
N THR A 81 8.78 4.27 -17.31
CA THR A 81 7.69 4.63 -16.40
C THR A 81 6.62 5.37 -17.21
N VAL A 82 5.43 4.80 -17.30
CA VAL A 82 4.29 5.39 -18.03
C VAL A 82 3.55 6.37 -17.14
N ASP A 83 3.38 6.01 -15.86
CA ASP A 83 2.67 6.83 -14.89
C ASP A 83 3.18 6.59 -13.46
N SER A 84 2.84 7.45 -12.51
CA SER A 84 3.16 7.25 -11.11
C SER A 84 2.13 7.87 -10.17
N VAL A 85 1.89 7.14 -9.09
CA VAL A 85 0.93 7.46 -8.03
C VAL A 85 1.69 7.95 -6.81
N HIS A 86 1.15 8.98 -6.17
CA HIS A 86 1.70 9.64 -5.01
C HIS A 86 0.88 9.35 -3.76
N CYS A 87 1.58 9.16 -2.65
CA CYS A 87 0.95 9.04 -1.33
C CYS A 87 1.80 9.78 -0.30
N GLN A 88 1.85 11.10 -0.40
CA GLN A 88 2.68 11.97 0.43
C GLN A 88 1.88 12.59 1.57
N PRO A 89 2.23 12.30 2.84
CA PRO A 89 1.69 13.04 3.98
C PRO A 89 2.19 14.49 3.96
N PRO A 90 1.53 15.40 4.71
CA PRO A 90 1.98 16.78 4.83
C PRO A 90 3.42 16.86 5.33
N ARG A 91 4.24 17.71 4.72
CA ARG A 91 5.66 17.84 5.04
C ARG A 91 6.13 19.28 4.93
N LYS A 92 7.28 19.59 5.52
CA LYS A 92 7.94 20.87 5.30
C LYS A 92 8.96 20.77 4.17
N ASP A 93 9.01 21.78 3.31
CA ASP A 93 10.07 21.89 2.31
C ASP A 93 11.37 22.45 2.91
N LYS A 94 12.40 22.62 2.08
CA LYS A 94 13.70 23.18 2.50
C LYS A 94 13.59 24.62 3.01
N ARG A 95 12.51 25.34 2.68
CA ARG A 95 12.21 26.72 3.09
C ARG A 95 11.26 26.77 4.28
N ARG A 96 10.99 25.62 4.93
CA ARG A 96 10.05 25.45 6.06
C ARG A 96 8.60 25.76 5.72
N GLN A 97 8.24 25.81 4.44
CA GLN A 97 6.86 25.96 3.98
C GLN A 97 6.14 24.62 4.08
N ILE A 98 4.86 24.65 4.44
CA ILE A 98 4.03 23.45 4.47
C ILE A 98 3.69 23.07 3.04
N VAL A 99 4.12 21.87 2.64
CA VAL A 99 3.67 21.19 1.44
C VAL A 99 2.41 20.41 1.82
N PRO A 100 1.27 20.68 1.16
CA PRO A 100 0.03 19.98 1.46
C PRO A 100 0.14 18.49 1.12
N VAL A 101 -0.80 17.74 1.68
CA VAL A 101 -0.97 16.31 1.43
C VAL A 101 -1.27 16.02 -0.05
N CYS A 102 -0.78 14.89 -0.56
CA CYS A 102 -1.07 14.43 -1.92
C CYS A 102 -1.27 12.91 -1.90
N PHE A 103 -2.53 12.47 -2.03
CA PHE A 103 -2.91 11.07 -2.11
C PHE A 103 -3.68 10.83 -3.41
N ASP A 104 -3.10 10.01 -4.28
CA ASP A 104 -3.71 9.58 -5.53
C ASP A 104 -4.49 8.28 -5.30
N THR A 105 -5.67 8.16 -5.93
CA THR A 105 -6.49 6.94 -5.87
C THR A 105 -6.07 5.97 -6.98
N VAL A 106 -5.94 4.69 -6.64
CA VAL A 106 -5.64 3.62 -7.59
C VAL A 106 -6.67 2.51 -7.53
N LEU A 107 -6.92 1.89 -8.68
CA LEU A 107 -7.67 0.64 -8.77
C LEU A 107 -6.67 -0.51 -8.90
N VAL A 108 -6.83 -1.54 -8.07
CA VAL A 108 -5.96 -2.72 -8.05
C VAL A 108 -6.82 -3.94 -8.36
N ASN A 109 -6.38 -4.75 -9.32
CA ASN A 109 -6.98 -6.04 -9.64
C ASN A 109 -6.36 -7.11 -8.74
N GLU A 110 -7.11 -7.61 -7.75
CA GLU A 110 -6.67 -8.59 -6.72
C GLU A 110 -7.01 -10.05 -7.10
N ASP A 111 -6.86 -10.39 -8.38
CA ASP A 111 -7.20 -11.67 -9.03
C ASP A 111 -8.67 -11.80 -9.48
N GLY A 112 -8.85 -12.03 -10.78
CA GLY A 112 -10.17 -12.28 -11.41
C GLY A 112 -10.50 -11.38 -12.60
N GLY A 113 -9.86 -10.21 -12.72
CA GLY A 113 -10.01 -9.35 -13.89
C GLY A 113 -9.04 -9.71 -15.03
N GLY A 114 -9.37 -9.32 -16.25
CA GLY A 114 -8.49 -9.46 -17.42
C GLY A 114 -7.19 -8.65 -17.29
N THR A 115 -6.42 -8.58 -18.38
CA THR A 115 -5.17 -7.80 -18.43
C THR A 115 -5.35 -6.34 -18.87
N THR A 116 -6.51 -6.00 -19.41
CA THR A 116 -6.87 -4.67 -19.93
C THR A 116 -8.39 -4.46 -19.97
N GLY A 117 -8.88 -3.37 -19.38
CA GLY A 117 -10.26 -2.90 -19.54
C GLY A 117 -10.95 -2.64 -18.20
N VAL A 118 -12.26 -2.35 -18.24
CA VAL A 118 -13.08 -2.21 -17.02
C VAL A 118 -13.31 -3.53 -16.30
N ASP A 119 -13.20 -4.64 -17.02
CA ASP A 119 -13.23 -6.00 -16.48
C ASP A 119 -11.83 -6.48 -16.03
N GLY A 120 -10.83 -5.59 -16.03
CA GLY A 120 -9.41 -5.87 -15.78
C GLY A 120 -8.59 -5.80 -17.04
#